data_AF-A0A523NH10-F1
#
_entry.id   AF-A0A523NH10-F1
#
_cell.length_a   1.000
_cell.length_b   1.000
_cell.length_c   1.000
_cell.angle_alpha   90.00
_cell.angle_beta   90.00
_cell.angle_gamma   90.00
#
_symmetry.space_group_name_H-M   'P 1'
#
loop_
_entity.id
_entity.type
_entity.pdbx_description
1 polymer ?
#
loop_
_entity_poly.entity_id
_entity_poly.type
_entity_poly.pdbx_seq_one_letter_code
_entity_poly.pdbx_strand_id
1 'polypeptide(L)' 'MPHPSIQVDVFGKTDLGQTRDHNEDTFIVADLTRDKASLLPEVRHHDIGDRGSLFMVADGMGGAAAGELASAMAADLVHS' A
#
# COMPACT_ATOMS: atom_id res chain seq x y z
N MET A 1 7.80 27.80 13.83
CA MET A 1 6.49 27.72 13.16
C MET A 1 6.14 26.25 13.06
N PRO A 2 4.98 25.78 13.53
CA PRO A 2 4.55 24.42 13.20
C PRO A 2 4.42 24.32 11.68
N HIS A 3 4.92 23.24 11.10
CA HIS A 3 4.71 22.96 9.69
C HIS A 3 3.23 22.58 9.51
N PRO A 4 2.57 23.00 8.42
CA PRO A 4 1.22 22.53 8.15
C PRO A 4 1.20 21.00 8.06
N SER A 5 0.21 20.37 8.69
CA SER A 5 0.03 18.92 8.56
C SER A 5 -0.36 18.57 7.13
N ILE A 6 0.16 17.45 6.62
CA ILE A 6 -0.23 16.91 5.33
C ILE A 6 -1.31 15.86 5.59
N GLN A 7 -2.48 16.05 4.99
CA GLN A 7 -3.58 15.10 5.05
C GLN A 7 -3.62 14.28 3.77
N VAL A 8 -3.72 12.97 3.90
CA VAL A 8 -3.83 12.01 2.80
C VAL A 8 -5.27 11.55 2.69
N ASP A 9 -5.78 11.50 1.46
CA ASP A 9 -7.00 10.79 1.08
C ASP A 9 -6.65 9.89 -0.11
N VAL A 10 -6.75 8.57 0.08
CA VAL A 10 -6.23 7.58 -0.87
C VAL A 10 -7.19 6.40 -1.03
N PHE A 11 -7.18 5.85 -2.24
CA PHE A 11 -7.90 4.64 -2.60
C PHE A 11 -7.06 3.81 -3.58
N GLY A 12 -7.12 2.49 -3.45
CA GLY A 12 -6.48 1.55 -4.35
C GLY A 12 -7.50 0.55 -4.90
N LYS A 13 -7.39 0.27 -6.19
CA LYS A 13 -8.16 -0.76 -6.88
C LYS A 13 -7.29 -1.37 -7.94
N THR A 14 -7.40 -2.68 -8.10
CA THR A 14 -6.82 -3.42 -9.22
C THR A 14 -7.92 -4.11 -10.01
N ASP A 15 -7.66 -4.43 -11.28
CA ASP A 15 -8.57 -5.10 -12.20
C ASP A 15 -7.82 -6.11 -13.06
N LEU A 16 -8.44 -7.26 -13.36
CA LEU A 16 -7.86 -8.32 -14.18
C LEU A 16 -7.60 -7.86 -15.64
N GLY A 17 -8.38 -6.90 -16.12
CA GLY A 17 -8.43 -6.54 -17.53
C GLY A 17 -9.20 -7.57 -18.37
N GLN A 18 -8.98 -7.57 -19.68
CA GLN A 18 -9.84 -8.29 -20.64
C GLN A 18 -9.27 -9.62 -21.15
N THR A 19 -7.96 -9.86 -21.01
CA THR A 19 -7.26 -10.95 -21.72
C THR A 19 -6.48 -11.89 -20.81
N ARG A 20 -6.31 -11.54 -19.53
CA ARG A 20 -5.54 -12.33 -18.57
C ARG A 20 -6.45 -13.29 -17.82
N ASP A 21 -5.90 -14.45 -17.46
CA ASP A 21 -6.62 -15.45 -16.64
C ASP A 21 -6.57 -15.12 -15.14
N HIS A 22 -5.49 -14.45 -14.69
CA HIS A 22 -5.27 -14.04 -13.29
C HIS A 22 -4.72 -12.62 -13.18
N ASN A 23 -5.12 -11.93 -12.10
CA ASN A 23 -4.67 -10.59 -11.78
C ASN A 23 -3.49 -10.68 -10.83
N GLU A 24 -2.32 -10.24 -11.28
CA GLU A 24 -1.07 -10.28 -10.52
C GLU A 24 -0.67 -8.90 -10.00
N ASP A 25 -1.46 -7.86 -10.29
CA ASP A 25 -1.23 -6.51 -9.80
C ASP A 25 -1.53 -6.44 -8.30
N THR A 26 -0.60 -5.87 -7.55
CA THR A 26 -0.73 -5.66 -6.10
C THR A 26 -0.46 -4.20 -5.76
N PHE A 27 -1.14 -3.67 -4.75
CA PHE A 27 -0.85 -2.35 -4.22
C PHE A 27 -0.92 -2.34 -2.69
N ILE A 28 -0.24 -1.38 -2.07
CA ILE A 28 -0.18 -1.22 -0.61
C ILE A 28 -0.39 0.25 -0.27
N VAL A 29 -1.15 0.46 0.80
CA VAL A 29 -1.30 1.75 1.47
C VAL A 29 -0.93 1.52 2.93
N ALA A 30 0.10 2.21 3.41
CA ALA A 30 0.56 2.07 4.78
C ALA A 30 0.84 3.42 5.45
N ASP A 31 0.38 3.53 6.68
CA ASP A 31 0.81 4.55 7.63
C ASP A 31 1.95 3.97 8.45
N LEU A 32 3.16 4.47 8.21
CA LEU A 32 4.38 4.01 8.86
C LEU A 32 4.46 4.47 10.32
N THR A 33 3.74 5.53 10.68
CA THR A 33 3.71 6.05 12.05
C THR A 33 2.83 5.20 12.94
N ARG A 34 1.70 4.72 12.41
CA ARG A 34 0.76 3.83 13.12
C ARG A 34 1.06 2.34 12.94
N ASP A 35 2.05 2.01 12.11
CA ASP A 35 2.41 0.62 11.75
C ASP A 35 1.22 -0.17 11.23
N LYS A 36 0.50 0.42 10.27
CA LYS A 36 -0.70 -0.17 9.68
C LYS A 36 -0.67 -0.10 8.17
N ALA A 37 -0.85 -1.24 7.52
CA ALA A 37 -1.08 -1.35 6.09
C ALA A 37 -2.51 -1.84 5.82
N SER A 38 -3.38 -0.99 5.30
CA SER A 38 -4.76 -1.36 4.97
C SER A 38 -5.43 -0.36 4.02
N LEU A 39 -6.58 -0.76 3.47
CA LEU A 39 -7.54 0.15 2.82
C LEU A 39 -8.72 0.51 3.73
N LEU A 40 -8.61 0.29 5.03
CA LEU A 40 -9.64 0.72 5.98
C LEU A 40 -9.61 2.26 6.12
N PRO A 41 -10.72 2.88 6.53
CA PRO A 41 -10.81 4.35 6.64
C PRO A 41 -9.66 4.99 7.42
N GLU A 42 -9.13 4.30 8.43
CA GLU A 42 -8.02 4.74 9.28
C GLU A 42 -6.65 4.91 8.58
N VAL A 43 -6.43 4.22 7.46
CA VAL A 43 -5.20 4.34 6.64
C VAL A 43 -5.51 4.99 5.28
N ARG A 44 -6.79 5.10 4.91
CA ARG A 44 -7.21 5.81 3.70
C ARG A 44 -7.32 7.32 3.89
N HIS A 45 -7.67 7.75 5.10
CA HIS A 45 -7.78 9.16 5.46
C HIS A 45 -6.97 9.38 6.73
N HIS A 46 -5.78 9.96 6.59
CA HIS A 46 -4.90 10.18 7.73
C HIS A 46 -3.99 11.38 7.53
N ASP A 47 -3.61 11.99 8.64
CA ASP A 47 -2.47 12.90 8.66
C ASP A 47 -1.16 12.11 8.57
N ILE A 48 -0.22 12.59 7.76
CA ILE A 48 1.13 12.04 7.67
C ILE A 48 1.83 12.29 9.01
N GLY A 49 2.11 11.21 9.73
CA GLY A 49 2.91 11.26 10.96
C GLY A 49 4.41 11.28 10.68
N ASP A 50 5.21 11.29 11.75
CA ASP A 50 6.66 11.50 11.71
C ASP A 50 7.43 10.46 10.89
N ARG A 51 6.88 9.25 10.71
CA ARG A 51 7.49 8.18 9.88
C ARG A 51 7.01 8.20 8.43
N GLY A 52 6.08 9.07 8.06
CA GLY A 52 5.57 9.17 6.71
C GLY A 52 4.46 8.17 6.37
N SER A 53 4.16 8.06 5.07
CA SER A 53 3.22 7.08 4.51
C SER A 53 3.85 6.42 3.28
N LEU A 54 3.56 5.13 3.10
CA LEU A 54 4.04 4.34 1.96
C LEU A 54 2.86 3.98 1.06
N PHE A 55 2.99 4.32 -0.22
CA PHE A 55 2.08 3.89 -1.28
C PHE A 55 2.91 3.12 -2.30
N MET A 56 2.53 1.87 -2.57
CA MET A 56 3.26 0.99 -3.48
C MET A 56 2.29 0.37 -4.47
N VAL A 57 2.74 0.22 -5.71
CA VAL A 57 2.07 -0.59 -6.75
C VAL A 57 3.14 -1.48 -7.36
N ALA A 58 2.82 -2.75 -7.56
CA ALA A 58 3.69 -3.74 -8.18
C ALA A 58 2.91 -4.49 -9.28
N ASP A 59 3.51 -4.57 -10.47
CA ASP A 59 3.04 -5.40 -11.59
C ASP A 59 3.68 -6.78 -11.43
N GLY A 60 2.86 -7.78 -11.08
CA GLY A 60 3.30 -9.15 -10.97
C GLY A 60 3.52 -9.75 -12.35
N MET A 61 4.71 -10.28 -12.59
CA MET A 61 5.04 -11.00 -13.82
C MET A 61 5.56 -12.39 -13.46
N GLY A 62 4.70 -13.42 -13.46
CA GLY A 62 5.17 -14.81 -13.39
C GLY A 62 4.32 -15.83 -12.65
N GLY A 63 3.06 -15.52 -12.29
CA GLY A 63 2.19 -16.44 -11.55
C GLY A 63 1.99 -16.05 -10.08
N ALA A 64 0.93 -16.61 -9.48
CA ALA A 64 0.31 -16.30 -8.18
C ALA A 64 1.22 -16.12 -6.94
N ALA A 65 2.51 -16.46 -6.99
CA ALA A 65 3.42 -16.42 -5.85
C ALA A 65 4.08 -15.04 -5.61
N ALA A 66 4.11 -14.14 -6.59
CA ALA A 66 4.85 -12.88 -6.49
C ALA A 66 4.12 -11.78 -5.68
N GLY A 67 2.78 -11.73 -5.74
CA GLY A 67 1.97 -10.71 -5.06
C GLY A 67 1.88 -10.88 -3.54
N GLU A 68 1.76 -12.13 -3.07
CA GLU A 68 1.84 -12.45 -1.63
C GLU A 68 3.22 -12.10 -1.06
N LEU A 69 4.29 -12.39 -1.80
CA LEU A 69 5.66 -12.06 -1.37
C LEU A 69 5.89 -10.55 -1.33
N ALA A 70 5.42 -9.78 -2.30
CA ALA A 70 5.55 -8.31 -2.29
C ALA A 70 4.81 -7.68 -1.09
N SER A 71 3.64 -8.21 -0.75
CA SER A 71 2.84 -7.77 0.41
C SER A 71 3.51 -8.13 1.74
N ALA A 72 4.06 -9.35 1.85
CA ALA A 72 4.80 -9.79 3.02
C ALA A 72 6.11 -9.01 3.19
N MET A 73 6.88 -8.79 2.12
CA MET A 73 8.11 -8.01 2.16
C MET A 73 7.87 -6.56 2.56
N ALA A 74 6.76 -5.96 2.13
CA ALA A 74 6.41 -4.61 2.54
C ALA A 74 6.00 -4.53 4.01
N ALA A 75 5.27 -5.54 4.53
CA ALA A 75 5.00 -5.63 5.97
C ALA A 75 6.30 -5.81 6.78
N ASP A 76 7.21 -6.65 6.32
CA ASP A 76 8.53 -6.86 6.96
C ASP A 76 9.42 -5.61 6.89
N LEU A 77 9.45 -4.88 5.77
CA LEU A 77 10.25 -3.66 5.58
C LEU A 77 9.80 -2.47 6.44
N VAL A 78 8.52 -2.42 6.82
CA VAL A 78 8.01 -1.36 7.70
C VAL A 78 8.36 -1.63 9.17
N HIS A 79 8.66 -2.88 9.51
CA HIS A 79 8.92 -3.37 10.86
C HIS A 79 10.41 -3.42 11.26
N SER A 80 11.33 -2.91 10.42
CA SER A 80 12.77 -2.79 10.69
C SER A 80 13.22 -1.38 11.07
#